data_AF-A0A941JKW3-F1
#
_entry.id   AF-A0A941JKW3-F1
#
_cell.length_a   1.000
_cell.length_b   1.000
_cell.length_c   1.000
_cell.angle_alpha   90.00
_cell.angle_beta   90.00
_cell.angle_gamma   90.00
#
_symmetry.space_group_name_H-M   'P 1'
#
loop_
_entity.id
_entity.type
_entity.pdbx_description
1 polymer ?
#
loop_
_entity_poly.entity_id
_entity_poly.type
_entity_poly.pdbx_seq_one_letter_code
_entity_poly.pdbx_strand_id
1 'polypeptide(L)'
;YTPGGASAIRQLRAAGLDMPILGTTAMVDNYWLNAVPNLKDFYLPGFMSLYGDDPRPQMNQFVEAFKARWGEPPVSSYSVLGYSLIEQWAHAVAQAGSTESDKTLAVMNAYKDQPFLVGPT
;
A
#
# COMPACT_ATOMS: atom_id res chain seq x y z
N TYR A 1 -1.04 3.13 -12.27
CA TYR A 1 -1.03 3.46 -13.72
C TYR A 1 -1.11 2.17 -14.53
N THR A 2 -2.11 1.35 -14.25
CA THR A 2 -2.44 0.13 -15.01
C THR A 2 -3.73 0.44 -15.76
N PRO A 3 -3.88 0.00 -17.03
CA PRO A 3 -3.02 -0.91 -17.79
C PRO A 3 -1.83 -0.26 -18.53
N GLY A 4 -1.69 1.07 -18.51
CA GLY A 4 -0.68 1.79 -19.30
C GLY A 4 0.77 1.37 -19.02
N GLY A 5 1.16 1.24 -17.75
CA GLY A 5 2.52 0.88 -17.35
C GLY A 5 2.93 -0.51 -17.80
N ALA A 6 2.05 -1.50 -17.62
CA ALA A 6 2.28 -2.86 -18.09
C ALA A 6 2.46 -2.91 -19.62
N SER A 7 1.64 -2.16 -20.36
CA SER A 7 1.72 -2.09 -21.82
C SER A 7 3.03 -1.48 -22.30
N ALA A 8 3.48 -0.39 -21.66
CA ALA A 8 4.76 0.24 -21.97
C ALA A 8 5.94 -0.72 -21.74
N ILE A 9 5.95 -1.45 -20.62
CA ILE A 9 7.00 -2.44 -20.31
C ILE A 9 7.04 -3.53 -21.40
N ARG A 10 5.89 -4.06 -21.82
CA ARG A 10 5.83 -5.06 -22.90
C ARG A 10 6.44 -4.53 -24.20
N GLN A 11 6.13 -3.29 -24.57
CA GLN A 11 6.65 -2.68 -25.78
C GLN A 11 8.18 -2.51 -25.72
N LEU A 12 8.71 -2.07 -24.58
CA LEU A 12 10.16 -1.97 -24.36
C LEU A 12 10.84 -3.34 -24.52
N ARG A 13 10.33 -4.38 -23.85
CA ARG A 13 10.89 -5.74 -23.94
C ARG A 13 10.75 -6.34 -25.34
N ALA A 14 9.62 -6.12 -26.02
CA ALA A 14 9.43 -6.57 -27.40
C ALA A 14 10.37 -5.89 -28.41
N ALA A 15 10.85 -4.68 -28.10
CA ALA A 15 11.88 -3.97 -28.87
C ALA A 15 13.31 -4.44 -28.56
N GLY A 16 13.49 -5.47 -27.72
CA GLY A 16 14.81 -5.99 -27.32
C GLY A 16 15.53 -5.14 -26.28
N LEU A 17 14.83 -4.24 -25.60
CA LEU A 17 15.42 -3.39 -24.56
C LEU A 17 15.42 -4.13 -23.21
N ASP A 18 16.60 -4.49 -22.71
CA ASP A 18 16.79 -5.30 -21.49
C ASP A 18 17.39 -4.54 -20.30
N MET A 19 17.47 -3.21 -20.36
CA MET A 19 17.94 -2.42 -19.23
C MET A 19 16.97 -2.53 -18.02
N PRO A 20 17.47 -2.28 -16.79
CA PRO A 20 16.63 -2.10 -15.63
C PRO A 20 15.56 -1.01 -15.83
N ILE A 21 14.34 -1.28 -15.37
CA ILE A 21 13.22 -0.34 -15.40
C ILE A 21 12.89 0.07 -13.97
N LEU A 22 12.84 1.38 -13.72
CA LEU A 22 12.31 1.94 -12.48
C LEU A 22 10.84 2.32 -12.68
N GLY A 23 9.96 1.59 -12.02
CA GLY A 23 8.53 1.86 -11.98
C GLY A 23 8.15 2.86 -10.88
N THR A 24 6.87 3.23 -10.88
CA THR A 24 6.30 4.07 -9.82
C THR A 24 5.58 3.23 -8.79
N THR A 25 5.41 3.78 -7.59
CA THR A 25 4.63 3.19 -6.50
C THR A 25 3.18 2.85 -6.90
N ALA A 26 2.65 3.44 -7.99
CA ALA A 26 1.35 3.07 -8.53
C ALA A 26 1.31 1.66 -9.16
N MET A 27 2.44 0.95 -9.19
CA MET A 27 2.61 -0.43 -9.68
C MET A 27 3.16 -1.36 -8.59
N VAL A 28 3.09 -0.97 -7.31
CA VAL A 28 3.75 -1.65 -6.18
C VAL A 28 3.26 -3.08 -5.91
N ASP A 29 2.02 -3.41 -6.28
CA ASP A 29 1.41 -4.72 -6.03
C ASP A 29 1.34 -5.62 -7.28
N ASN A 30 1.18 -6.92 -7.06
CA ASN A 30 1.34 -7.96 -8.08
C ASN A 30 0.18 -8.14 -9.07
N TYR A 31 -0.95 -7.46 -8.90
CA TYR A 31 -2.17 -7.71 -9.68
C TYR A 31 -1.99 -7.54 -11.21
N TRP A 32 -0.97 -6.81 -11.65
CA TRP A 32 -0.68 -6.54 -13.06
C TRP A 32 0.44 -7.41 -13.66
N LEU A 33 1.21 -8.14 -12.84
CA LEU A 33 2.42 -8.85 -13.29
C LEU A 33 2.11 -9.90 -14.37
N ASN A 34 0.92 -10.51 -14.34
CA ASN A 34 0.47 -11.44 -15.37
C ASN A 34 0.38 -10.82 -16.77
N ALA A 35 0.29 -9.49 -16.89
CA ALA A 35 0.34 -8.81 -18.18
C ALA A 35 1.75 -8.82 -18.80
N VAL A 36 2.80 -9.02 -18.01
CA VAL A 36 4.20 -9.05 -18.46
C VAL A 36 4.87 -10.34 -17.93
N PRO A 37 4.57 -11.50 -18.54
CA PRO A 37 5.15 -12.77 -18.08
C PRO A 37 6.68 -12.73 -18.15
N ASN A 38 7.34 -13.36 -17.18
CA ASN A 38 8.79 -13.41 -17.04
C ASN A 38 9.46 -12.02 -16.90
N LEU A 39 8.75 -11.04 -16.33
CA LEU A 39 9.33 -9.73 -16.02
C LEU A 39 10.54 -9.89 -15.10
N LYS A 40 11.67 -9.31 -15.51
CA LYS A 40 12.92 -9.19 -14.76
C LYS A 40 13.44 -7.75 -14.84
N ASP A 41 14.38 -7.43 -13.97
CA ASP A 41 15.07 -6.13 -13.92
C ASP A 41 14.08 -4.97 -13.85
N PHE A 42 13.05 -5.11 -13.00
CA PHE A 42 12.04 -4.09 -12.73
C PHE A 42 12.01 -3.81 -11.24
N TYR A 43 12.14 -2.53 -10.87
CA TYR A 43 12.24 -2.10 -9.48
C TYR A 43 11.34 -0.90 -9.24
N LEU A 44 10.85 -0.74 -8.02
CA LEU A 44 10.08 0.42 -7.59
C LEU A 44 10.26 0.64 -6.09
N PRO A 45 9.97 1.83 -5.58
CA PRO A 45 9.88 2.06 -4.14
C PRO A 45 8.57 1.46 -3.61
N GLY A 46 8.69 0.38 -2.84
CA GLY A 46 7.59 -0.20 -2.06
C GLY A 46 7.51 0.44 -0.67
N PHE A 47 6.29 0.63 -0.18
CA PHE A 47 6.04 1.19 1.16
C PHE A 47 5.59 0.14 2.19
N MET A 48 5.19 -1.05 1.74
CA MET A 48 4.84 -2.21 2.56
C MET A 48 4.81 -3.46 1.67
N SER A 49 4.80 -4.64 2.29
CA SER A 49 4.51 -5.87 1.60
C SER A 49 3.21 -6.53 2.08
N LEU A 50 2.48 -7.11 1.14
CA LEU A 50 1.29 -7.94 1.41
C LEU A 50 1.61 -9.44 1.39
N TYR A 51 2.86 -9.82 1.16
CA TYR A 51 3.24 -11.19 0.78
C TYR A 51 3.93 -11.98 1.90
N GLY A 52 3.82 -11.52 3.15
CA GLY A 52 4.35 -12.20 4.34
C GLY A 52 5.79 -11.81 4.71
N ASP A 53 6.43 -10.95 3.92
CA ASP A 53 7.81 -10.47 4.09
C ASP A 53 7.89 -9.02 4.58
N ASP A 54 6.77 -8.40 4.95
CA ASP A 54 6.81 -7.11 5.65
C ASP A 54 7.41 -7.33 7.05
N PRO A 55 8.42 -6.54 7.46
CA PRO A 55 9.08 -6.71 8.75
C PRO A 55 8.19 -6.34 9.94
N ARG A 56 7.05 -5.65 9.72
CA ARG A 56 6.11 -5.28 10.77
C ARG A 56 5.13 -6.44 11.03
N PRO A 57 5.12 -7.04 12.23
CA PRO A 57 4.18 -8.12 12.54
C PRO A 57 2.71 -7.74 12.36
N GLN A 58 2.37 -6.46 12.61
CA GLN A 58 1.01 -5.91 12.47
C GLN A 58 0.51 -5.97 11.01
N MET A 59 1.42 -5.86 10.03
CA MET A 59 1.06 -5.97 8.61
C MET A 59 0.60 -7.38 8.27
N ASN A 60 1.33 -8.39 8.72
CA ASN A 60 0.96 -9.79 8.51
C ASN A 60 -0.34 -10.14 9.24
N GLN A 61 -0.55 -9.60 10.45
CA GLN A 61 -1.83 -9.73 11.16
C GLN A 61 -2.99 -9.09 10.41
N PHE A 62 -2.80 -7.89 9.83
CA PHE A 62 -3.82 -7.23 9.01
C PHE A 62 -4.18 -8.07 7.79
N VAL A 63 -3.20 -8.60 7.06
CA VAL A 63 -3.43 -9.44 5.87
C VAL A 63 -4.23 -10.69 6.23
N GLU A 64 -3.88 -11.38 7.32
CA GLU A 64 -4.63 -12.56 7.78
C GLU A 64 -6.05 -12.21 8.24
N ALA A 65 -6.23 -11.11 8.98
CA ALA A 65 -7.55 -10.65 9.40
C ALA A 65 -8.43 -10.25 8.20
N PHE A 66 -7.84 -9.57 7.21
CA PHE A 66 -8.52 -9.22 5.97
C PHE A 66 -8.98 -10.47 5.22
N LYS A 67 -8.09 -11.46 5.07
CA LYS A 67 -8.40 -12.75 4.44
C LYS A 67 -9.48 -13.53 5.19
N ALA A 68 -9.43 -13.57 6.52
CA ALA A 68 -10.45 -14.23 7.33
C ALA A 68 -11.84 -13.58 7.16
N ARG A 69 -11.89 -12.26 6.98
CA ARG A 69 -13.14 -11.51 6.80
C ARG A 69 -13.71 -11.63 5.39
N TRP A 70 -12.87 -11.57 4.37
CA TRP A 70 -13.29 -11.42 2.96
C TRP A 70 -13.06 -12.66 2.11
N GLY A 71 -12.39 -13.70 2.64
CA GLY A 71 -12.08 -14.94 1.93
C GLY A 71 -10.79 -14.88 1.11
N GLU A 72 -10.21 -13.70 0.90
CA GLU A 72 -9.00 -13.46 0.11
C GLU A 72 -8.13 -12.35 0.73
N PRO A 73 -6.80 -12.40 0.58
CA PRO A 73 -5.93 -11.31 1.01
C PRO A 73 -6.19 -10.03 0.18
N PRO A 74 -5.80 -8.85 0.68
CA PRO A 74 -5.91 -7.63 -0.10
C PRO A 74 -5.09 -7.76 -1.40
N VAL A 75 -5.68 -7.34 -2.52
CA VAL A 75 -5.01 -7.34 -3.83
C VAL A 75 -4.09 -6.13 -4.01
N SER A 76 -4.23 -5.13 -3.16
CA SER A 76 -3.60 -3.82 -3.27
C SER A 76 -3.24 -3.29 -1.89
N SER A 77 -1.99 -2.87 -1.74
CA SER A 77 -1.46 -2.25 -0.53
C SER A 77 -2.15 -0.93 -0.20
N TYR A 78 -2.85 -0.32 -1.17
CA TYR A 78 -3.72 0.84 -0.93
C TYR A 78 -4.91 0.51 -0.02
N SER A 79 -5.33 -0.75 0.10
CA SER A 79 -6.33 -1.16 1.10
C SER A 79 -5.84 -0.95 2.53
N VAL A 80 -4.53 -1.10 2.76
CA VAL A 80 -3.89 -0.86 4.06
C VAL A 80 -3.85 0.64 4.36
N LEU A 81 -3.51 1.46 3.35
CA LEU A 81 -3.54 2.92 3.46
C LEU A 81 -4.96 3.41 3.81
N GLY A 82 -5.98 2.86 3.15
CA GLY A 82 -7.38 3.17 3.45
C GLY A 82 -7.80 2.77 4.86
N TYR A 83 -7.38 1.58 5.33
CA TYR A 83 -7.61 1.17 6.71
C TYR A 83 -6.95 2.13 7.71
N SER A 84 -5.67 2.45 7.49
CA SER A 84 -4.91 3.25 8.45
C SER A 84 -5.33 4.72 8.45
N LEU A 85 -5.87 5.24 7.34
CA LEU A 85 -6.55 6.55 7.35
C LEU A 85 -7.71 6.57 8.35
N ILE A 86 -8.55 5.53 8.34
CA ILE A 86 -9.68 5.44 9.26
C ILE A 86 -9.22 5.16 10.70
N GLU A 87 -8.18 4.34 10.87
CA GLU A 87 -7.50 4.11 12.16
C GLU A 87 -7.05 5.43 12.79
N GLN A 88 -6.32 6.25 12.02
CA GLN A 88 -5.82 7.57 12.42
C GLN A 88 -6.97 8.53 12.77
N TRP A 89 -8.01 8.57 11.94
CA TRP A 89 -9.17 9.43 12.19
C TRP A 89 -9.96 8.99 13.42
N ALA A 90 -10.21 7.69 13.58
CA ALA A 90 -10.93 7.15 14.73
C ALA A 90 -10.17 7.40 16.04
N HIS A 91 -8.83 7.27 16.01
CA HIS A 91 -7.97 7.64 17.13
C HIS A 91 -8.14 9.12 17.51
N ALA A 92 -8.12 10.02 16.53
CA ALA A 92 -8.30 11.45 16.76
C ALA A 92 -9.69 11.79 17.32
N VAL A 93 -10.75 11.19 16.78
CA VAL A 93 -12.12 11.36 17.26
C VAL A 93 -12.25 10.92 18.72
N ALA A 94 -11.65 9.79 19.08
CA ALA A 94 -11.67 9.28 20.44
C ALA A 94 -10.96 10.24 21.42
N GLN A 95 -9.81 10.79 21.03
CA GLN A 95 -9.10 11.77 21.86
C GLN A 95 -9.79 13.13 21.93
N ALA A 96 -10.36 13.61 20.82
CA ALA A 96 -11.09 14.88 20.75
C ALA A 96 -12.47 14.81 21.43
N GLY A 97 -13.02 13.60 21.63
CA GLY A 97 -14.40 13.38 22.08
C GLY A 97 -15.44 13.96 21.11
N SER A 98 -15.10 14.05 19.82
CA SER A 98 -15.89 14.78 18.82
C SER A 98 -15.51 14.37 17.41
N THR A 99 -16.48 14.43 16.49
CA THR A 99 -16.26 14.29 15.04
C THR A 99 -16.19 15.64 14.33
N GLU A 100 -16.20 16.76 15.07
CA GLU A 100 -16.04 18.09 14.48
C GLU A 100 -14.65 18.23 13.85
N SER A 101 -14.60 18.78 12.64
CA SER A 101 -13.40 18.75 11.79
C SER A 101 -12.21 19.45 12.45
N ASP A 102 -12.39 20.67 12.96
CA ASP A 102 -11.32 21.46 13.57
C ASP A 102 -10.73 20.77 14.81
N LYS A 103 -11.58 20.14 15.63
CA LYS A 103 -11.14 19.42 16.85
C LYS A 103 -10.37 18.16 16.51
N THR A 104 -10.88 17.39 15.54
CA THR A 104 -10.25 16.14 15.10
C THR A 104 -8.92 16.42 14.40
N LEU A 105 -8.88 17.44 13.53
CA LEU A 105 -7.67 17.86 12.83
C LEU A 105 -6.59 18.36 13.79
N ALA A 106 -6.97 19.09 14.84
CA ALA A 106 -6.01 19.54 15.86
C ALA A 106 -5.30 18.36 16.55
N VAL A 107 -6.02 17.25 16.82
CA VAL A 107 -5.41 16.02 17.35
C VAL A 107 -4.50 15.37 16.32
N MET A 108 -4.98 15.19 15.08
CA MET A 108 -4.19 14.56 14.02
C MET A 108 -2.88 15.31 13.73
N ASN A 109 -2.91 16.65 13.73
CA ASN A 109 -1.72 17.48 13.53
C ASN A 109 -0.72 17.41 14.70
N ALA A 110 -1.16 16.93 15.87
CA ALA A 110 -0.31 16.74 17.04
C ALA A 110 0.31 15.33 17.10
N TYR A 111 0.03 14.45 16.13
CA TYR A 111 0.65 13.13 16.06
C TYR A 111 2.16 13.23 16.00
N LYS A 112 2.78 12.34 16.77
CA LYS A 112 4.22 12.13 16.79
C LYS A 112 4.49 10.66 17.08
N ASP A 113 5.18 10.03 16.15
CA ASP A 113 5.56 8.62 16.17
C ASP A 113 4.40 7.67 16.52
N GLN A 114 3.17 7.98 16.10
CA GLN A 114 2.01 7.14 16.46
C GLN A 114 2.11 5.78 15.77
N PRO A 115 2.00 4.65 16.50
CA PRO A 115 2.29 3.32 15.97
C PRO A 115 1.12 2.74 15.16
N PHE A 116 0.59 3.50 14.21
CA PHE A 116 -0.46 3.06 13.29
C PHE A 116 0.05 1.98 12.34
N LEU A 117 -0.88 1.28 11.67
CA LEU A 117 -0.53 0.15 10.81
C LEU A 117 0.48 0.51 9.72
N VAL A 118 0.35 1.70 9.13
CA VAL A 118 1.26 2.18 8.08
C VAL A 118 2.63 2.64 8.59
N GLY A 119 2.83 2.63 9.91
CA GLY A 119 4.06 3.03 10.59
C GLY A 119 3.90 4.34 11.38
N PRO A 120 4.99 4.77 12.05
CA PRO A 120 5.02 5.99 12.86
C PRO A 120 4.63 7.24 12.06
N THR A 121 3.66 8.02 12.55
CA THR A 121 3.28 9.35 12.04
C THR A 121 3.63 10.46 13.03
#